data_AF-A0A929D1Y3-F1
#
_entry.id   AF-A0A929D1Y3-F1
#
_cell.length_a   1.000
_cell.length_b   1.000
_cell.length_c   1.000
_cell.angle_alpha   90.00
_cell.angle_beta   90.00
_cell.angle_gamma   90.00
#
_symmetry.space_group_name_H-M   'P 1'
#
loop_
_entity.id
_entity.type
_entity.pdbx_description
1 polymer ?
#
loop_
_entity_poly.entity_id
_entity_poly.type
_entity_poly.pdbx_seq_one_letter_code
_entity_poly.pdbx_strand_id
1 'polypeptide(L)'
;FIAKRIGTESGLRGIFLGTIAGGLSPGGPYISLPIAAGLLRAGAGVGTIVAYLTGWSFWAFARLPMEVGIYGWKLTMIRLACTLIFPPIAGLIAHYFFPP
;
A
#
# COMPACT_ATOMS: atom_id res chain seq x y z
N PHE A 1 9.59 7.42 -23.55
CA PHE A 1 10.24 6.10 -23.65
C PHE A 1 10.84 5.58 -22.33
N ILE A 2 10.92 6.39 -21.25
CA ILE A 2 11.38 5.94 -19.91
C ILE A 2 10.21 5.39 -19.04
N ALA A 3 8.98 5.86 -19.26
CA ALA A 3 7.79 5.41 -18.53
C ALA A 3 7.49 3.90 -18.68
N LYS A 4 7.86 3.29 -19.81
CA LYS A 4 7.57 1.87 -20.09
C LYS A 4 8.48 0.89 -19.33
N ARG A 5 9.69 1.30 -18.94
CA ARG A 5 10.59 0.43 -18.14
C ARG A 5 10.25 0.40 -16.66
N ILE A 6 9.66 1.47 -16.10
CA ILE A 6 9.20 1.47 -14.72
C ILE A 6 7.90 0.64 -14.58
N GLY A 7 7.01 0.66 -15.57
CA GLY A 7 5.76 -0.11 -15.55
C GLY A 7 5.94 -1.63 -15.60
N THR A 8 6.96 -2.13 -16.32
CA THR A 8 7.13 -3.57 -16.60
C THR A 8 8.17 -4.25 -15.71
N GLU A 9 9.28 -3.57 -15.33
CA GLU A 9 10.29 -4.13 -14.41
C GLU A 9 9.99 -3.87 -12.93
N SER A 10 9.07 -2.94 -12.62
CA SER A 10 8.56 -2.74 -11.25
C SER A 10 7.24 -3.45 -10.97
N GLY A 11 6.79 -4.42 -11.78
CA GLY A 11 5.52 -5.12 -11.51
C GLY A 11 5.46 -5.65 -10.07
N LEU A 12 6.35 -6.57 -9.70
CA LEU A 12 6.45 -7.08 -8.33
C LEU A 12 7.16 -6.13 -7.36
N ARG A 13 8.26 -5.50 -7.79
CA ARG A 13 9.05 -4.60 -6.92
C ARG A 13 8.25 -3.36 -6.52
N GLY A 14 7.47 -2.82 -7.44
CA GLY A 14 6.57 -1.70 -7.24
C GLY A 14 5.40 -2.05 -6.32
N ILE A 15 4.83 -3.26 -6.40
CA ILE A 15 3.83 -3.75 -5.43
C ILE A 15 4.42 -3.77 -4.01
N PHE A 16 5.64 -4.28 -3.85
CA PHE A 16 6.28 -4.35 -2.53
C PHE A 16 6.63 -2.94 -2.00
N LEU A 17 7.22 -2.09 -2.84
CA LEU A 17 7.50 -0.69 -2.50
C LEU A 17 6.21 0.09 -2.20
N GLY A 18 5.16 -0.11 -2.99
CA GLY A 18 3.84 0.49 -2.80
C GLY A 18 3.23 0.08 -1.47
N THR A 19 3.28 -1.21 -1.14
CA THR A 19 2.83 -1.75 0.16
C THR A 19 3.51 -1.05 1.34
N ILE A 20 4.84 -0.98 1.31
CA ILE A 20 5.64 -0.35 2.38
C ILE A 20 5.34 1.15 2.45
N ALA A 21 5.35 1.84 1.31
CA ALA A 21 5.05 3.26 1.22
C ALA A 21 3.64 3.57 1.74
N GLY A 22 2.66 2.72 1.43
CA GLY A 22 1.30 2.83 1.94
C GLY A 22 1.24 2.67 3.45
N GLY A 23 1.82 1.62 3.99
CA GLY A 23 1.82 1.37 5.43
C GLY A 23 2.50 2.47 6.25
N LEU A 24 3.58 3.05 5.71
CA LEU A 24 4.31 4.16 6.33
C LEU A 24 3.66 5.53 6.09
N SER A 25 2.74 5.64 5.14
CA SER A 25 2.12 6.92 4.81
C SER A 25 1.29 7.44 5.98
N PRO A 26 1.63 8.61 6.54
CA PRO A 26 0.89 9.18 7.64
C PRO A 26 -0.41 9.85 7.15
N GLY A 27 -1.38 9.92 8.06
CA GLY A 27 -2.58 10.72 7.86
C GLY A 27 -3.79 10.00 7.26
N GLY A 28 -4.85 10.80 7.11
CA GLY A 28 -6.15 10.37 6.60
C GLY A 28 -6.22 10.33 5.07
N PRO A 29 -7.40 10.03 4.51
CA PRO A 29 -7.60 9.92 3.06
C PRO A 29 -7.16 11.19 2.30
N TYR A 30 -7.21 12.35 2.95
CA TYR A 30 -6.78 13.63 2.40
C TYR A 30 -5.30 13.72 2.03
N ILE A 31 -4.42 12.90 2.63
CA ILE A 31 -2.99 12.84 2.28
C ILE A 31 -2.73 11.67 1.35
N SER A 32 -3.31 10.50 1.65
CA SER A 32 -2.99 9.28 0.91
C SER A 32 -3.61 9.22 -0.48
N LEU A 33 -4.80 9.78 -0.69
CA LEU A 33 -5.44 9.76 -2.02
C LEU A 33 -4.71 10.65 -3.04
N PRO A 34 -4.25 11.87 -2.69
CA PRO A 34 -3.37 12.64 -3.58
C PRO A 34 -2.07 11.93 -3.93
N ILE A 35 -1.45 11.21 -2.98
CA ILE A 35 -0.23 10.42 -3.25
C ILE A 35 -0.55 9.30 -4.24
N ALA A 36 -1.65 8.56 -4.04
CA ALA A 36 -2.09 7.53 -4.98
C ALA A 36 -2.39 8.11 -6.37
N ALA A 37 -3.03 9.29 -6.45
CA ALA A 37 -3.26 10.00 -7.70
C ALA A 37 -1.93 10.46 -8.35
N GLY A 38 -0.94 10.84 -7.55
CA GLY A 38 0.42 11.13 -8.01
C GLY A 38 1.11 9.90 -8.60
N LEU A 39 1.01 8.75 -7.93
CA LEU A 39 1.51 7.46 -8.45
C LEU A 39 0.83 7.09 -9.78
N LEU A 40 -0.48 7.27 -9.88
CA LEU A 40 -1.23 7.07 -11.11
C LEU A 40 -0.72 7.97 -12.25
N ARG A 41 -0.55 9.27 -11.99
CA ARG A 41 -0.01 10.23 -12.96
C ARG A 41 1.44 9.97 -13.35
N ALA A 42 2.23 9.39 -12.44
CA ALA A 42 3.60 8.97 -12.70
C ALA A 42 3.70 7.69 -13.56
N GLY A 43 2.56 7.07 -13.91
CA GLY A 43 2.52 5.83 -14.67
C GLY A 43 2.87 4.60 -13.84
N ALA A 44 2.68 4.65 -12.50
CA ALA A 44 2.80 3.45 -11.68
C ALA A 44 1.75 2.42 -12.10
N GLY A 45 2.13 1.15 -12.12
CA GLY A 45 1.20 0.07 -12.44
C GLY A 45 0.03 0.02 -11.44
N VAL A 46 -1.14 -0.41 -11.92
CA VAL A 46 -2.37 -0.51 -11.12
C VAL A 46 -2.13 -1.34 -9.85
N GLY A 47 -1.36 -2.44 -9.97
CA GLY A 47 -0.96 -3.25 -8.82
C GLY A 47 -0.21 -2.49 -7.72
N THR A 48 0.72 -1.60 -8.08
CA THR A 48 1.47 -0.75 -7.14
C THR A 48 0.55 0.22 -6.40
N ILE A 49 -0.40 0.82 -7.11
CA ILE A 49 -1.34 1.79 -6.54
C ILE A 49 -2.31 1.09 -5.57
N VAL A 50 -2.82 -0.08 -5.96
CA VAL A 50 -3.67 -0.91 -5.10
C VAL A 50 -2.89 -1.36 -3.87
N ALA A 51 -1.66 -1.87 -4.04
CA ALA A 51 -0.80 -2.26 -2.93
C ALA A 51 -0.56 -1.12 -1.93
N TYR A 52 -0.37 0.11 -2.43
CA TYR A 52 -0.23 1.31 -1.63
C TYR A 52 -1.50 1.63 -0.84
N LEU A 53 -2.66 1.66 -1.50
CA LEU A 53 -3.94 1.97 -0.84
C LEU A 53 -4.32 0.91 0.21
N THR A 54 -4.08 -0.36 -0.10
CA THR A 54 -4.31 -1.46 0.82
C THR A 54 -3.32 -1.42 1.98
N GLY A 55 -2.03 -1.18 1.74
CA GLY A 55 -1.02 -1.03 2.78
C GLY A 55 -1.33 0.11 3.74
N TRP A 56 -1.74 1.26 3.21
CA TRP A 56 -2.18 2.40 4.01
C TRP A 56 -3.41 2.08 4.88
N SER A 57 -4.37 1.34 4.33
CA SER A 57 -5.60 0.97 5.04
C SER A 57 -5.37 -0.09 6.12
N PHE A 58 -4.49 -1.06 5.87
CA PHE A 58 -4.29 -2.22 6.73
C PHE A 58 -3.14 -2.11 7.72
N TRP A 59 -2.02 -1.47 7.36
CA TRP A 59 -0.87 -1.39 8.26
C TRP A 59 -0.93 -0.14 9.13
N ALA A 60 -1.25 0.99 8.51
CA ALA A 60 -1.46 2.28 9.17
C ALA A 60 -0.45 2.54 10.30
N PHE A 61 0.86 2.39 10.02
CA PHE A 61 1.90 2.40 11.06
C PHE A 61 1.87 3.67 11.91
N ALA A 62 1.55 4.80 11.29
CA ALA A 62 1.37 6.08 11.96
C ALA A 62 0.26 6.09 13.02
N ARG A 63 -0.70 5.15 12.95
CA ARG A 63 -1.85 5.04 13.85
C ARG A 63 -1.66 4.01 14.95
N LEU A 64 -0.58 3.21 14.91
CA LEU A 64 -0.34 2.17 15.92
C LEU A 64 -0.25 2.69 17.35
N PRO A 65 0.40 3.83 17.65
CA PRO A 65 0.44 4.33 19.03
C PRO A 65 -0.98 4.62 19.55
N MET A 66 -1.84 5.18 18.70
CA MET A 66 -3.23 5.44 19.01
C MET A 66 -4.03 4.14 19.18
N GLU A 67 -3.86 3.16 18.27
CA GLU A 67 -4.52 1.86 18.39
C GLU A 67 -4.13 1.12 19.67
N VAL A 68 -2.85 1.14 20.04
CA VAL A 68 -2.37 0.53 21.29
C VAL A 68 -2.98 1.25 22.50
N GLY A 69 -3.10 2.58 22.45
CA GLY A 69 -3.72 3.36 23.51
C GLY A 69 -5.23 3.10 23.69
N ILE A 70 -5.95 2.80 22.60
CA ILE A 70 -7.41 2.58 22.63
C ILE A 70 -7.75 1.09 22.88
N TYR A 71 -7.13 0.19 22.13
CA TYR A 71 -7.48 -1.24 22.11
C TYR A 71 -6.53 -2.12 22.95
N GLY A 72 -5.36 -1.60 23.32
CA GLY A 72 -4.31 -2.36 23.98
C GLY A 72 -3.42 -3.13 23.01
N TRP A 73 -2.20 -3.43 23.47
CA TRP A 73 -1.14 -4.06 22.67
C TRP A 73 -1.54 -5.38 22.01
N LYS A 74 -2.33 -6.21 22.72
CA LYS A 74 -2.70 -7.55 22.26
C LYS A 74 -3.55 -7.50 20.99
N LEU A 75 -4.60 -6.66 20.96
CA LEU A 75 -5.47 -6.57 19.79
C LEU A 75 -4.74 -5.93 18.60
N THR A 76 -3.95 -4.88 18.84
CA THR A 76 -3.16 -4.22 17.79
C THR A 76 -2.20 -5.18 17.11
N MET A 77 -1.46 -5.99 17.87
CA MET A 77 -0.51 -6.96 17.29
C MET A 77 -1.22 -8.09 16.54
N ILE A 78 -2.34 -8.61 17.07
CA ILE A 78 -3.14 -9.65 16.38
C ILE A 78 -3.63 -9.10 15.04
N ARG A 79 -4.20 -7.88 15.04
CA ARG A 79 -4.66 -7.20 13.83
C ARG A 79 -3.53 -7.10 12.81
N LEU A 80 -2.37 -6.60 13.22
CA LEU A 80 -1.22 -6.39 12.33
C LEU A 80 -0.67 -7.70 11.75
N ALA A 81 -0.58 -8.74 12.58
CA ALA A 81 -0.13 -10.06 12.15
C ALA A 81 -1.10 -10.68 11.13
N CYS A 82 -2.41 -10.58 11.37
CA CYS A 82 -3.41 -11.08 10.44
C CYS A 82 -3.43 -10.28 9.14
N THR A 83 -3.23 -8.96 9.18
CA THR A 83 -3.35 -8.09 8.01
C THR A 83 -2.04 -7.91 7.23
N LEU A 84 -0.92 -8.43 7.74
CA LEU A 84 0.41 -8.26 7.16
C LEU A 84 0.45 -8.68 5.68
N ILE A 85 -0.19 -9.79 5.34
CA ILE A 85 -0.08 -10.40 4.03
C ILE A 85 -1.07 -9.83 2.99
N PHE A 86 -2.09 -9.10 3.43
CA PHE A 86 -3.17 -8.64 2.56
C PHE A 86 -2.74 -7.56 1.54
N PRO A 87 -1.95 -6.53 1.90
CA PRO A 87 -1.50 -5.52 0.95
C PRO A 87 -0.72 -6.04 -0.26
N PRO A 88 0.32 -6.89 -0.11
CA PRO A 88 1.04 -7.41 -1.27
C PRO A 88 0.17 -8.35 -2.11
N ILE A 89 -0.73 -9.13 -1.49
CA ILE A 89 -1.69 -9.98 -2.20
C ILE A 89 -2.65 -9.13 -3.05
N ALA A 90 -3.22 -8.06 -2.48
CA ALA A 90 -4.12 -7.18 -3.22
C ALA A 90 -3.43 -6.53 -4.42
N GLY A 91 -2.18 -6.08 -4.25
CA GLY A 91 -1.38 -5.56 -5.35
C GLY A 91 -1.09 -6.59 -6.44
N LEU A 92 -0.79 -7.84 -6.06
CA LEU A 92 -0.57 -8.95 -7.00
C LEU A 92 -1.83 -9.30 -7.78
N ILE A 93 -2.98 -9.38 -7.11
CA ILE A 93 -4.28 -9.62 -7.76
C ILE A 93 -4.56 -8.51 -8.77
N ALA A 94 -4.41 -7.24 -8.35
CA ALA A 94 -4.63 -6.11 -9.25
C ALA A 94 -3.68 -6.11 -10.44
N HIS A 95 -2.42 -6.49 -10.25
CA HIS A 95 -1.46 -6.61 -11.34
C HIS A 95 -1.80 -7.75 -12.32
N TYR A 96 -2.33 -8.86 -11.81
CA TYR A 96 -2.72 -10.00 -12.64
C TYR A 96 -3.97 -9.71 -13.49
N PHE A 97 -4.99 -9.07 -12.91
CA PHE A 97 -6.23 -8.73 -13.64
C PHE A 97 -6.08 -7.49 -14.53
N PHE A 98 -5.23 -6.53 -14.13
CA PHE A 98 -5.00 -5.28 -14.85
C PHE A 98 -3.51 -5.07 -15.10
N PRO A 99 -2.93 -5.83 -16.05
CA PRO A 99 -1.55 -5.61 -16.47
C PRO A 99 -1.39 -4.21 -17.11
N PRO A 100 -0.19 -3.60 -17.01
CA PRO A 100 0.10 -2.26 -17.50
C PRO A 100 0.15 -2.14 -19.03
#